data_AF-A0A8A3S798-F1
#
_entry.id   AF-A0A8A3S798-F1
#
_cell.length_a   1.000
_cell.length_b   1.000
_cell.length_c   1.000
_cell.angle_alpha   90.00
_cell.angle_beta   90.00
_cell.angle_gamma   90.00
#
_symmetry.space_group_name_H-M   'P 1'
#
loop_
_entity.id
_entity.type
_entity.pdbx_description
1 polymer ?
#
loop_
_entity_poly.entity_id
_entity_poly.type
_entity_poly.pdbx_seq_one_letter_code
_entity_poly.pdbx_strand_id
1 'polypeptide(L)'
;MNEQKLFAVALTCTSSLFFYPWVISALMAVTPVSSAVLGVVLPLLLGSVSLAGTMLALNCVEGRRRYLGLPLLLVIGLIVAASFLSVPLGFSRLIGAPGLLPAVWMVSFLLLAPSSSLFFLSLPERTAAVRTASVIAGVVSLFALLILLLIGPSMLAGESILPLIGFLWLYGVIGLPIIGILFIIIAVCVRKERSGEEG
;
A
#
# COMPACT_ATOMS: atom_id res chain seq x y z
N MET A 1 0.83 -20.71 -18.75
CA MET A 1 1.35 -19.33 -18.65
C MET A 1 2.52 -19.36 -17.67
N ASN A 2 3.74 -18.95 -18.05
CA ASN A 2 4.92 -19.07 -17.16
C ASN A 2 4.65 -18.37 -15.83
N GLU A 3 4.86 -19.08 -14.72
CA GLU A 3 4.64 -18.60 -13.35
C GLU A 3 5.38 -17.28 -13.06
N GLN A 4 6.57 -17.08 -13.64
CA GLN A 4 7.32 -15.84 -13.54
C GLN A 4 6.62 -14.63 -14.22
N LYS A 5 5.95 -14.85 -15.37
CA LYS A 5 5.19 -13.77 -16.05
C LYS A 5 3.98 -13.39 -15.22
N LEU A 6 3.28 -14.38 -14.67
CA LEU A 6 2.17 -14.18 -13.74
C LEU A 6 2.64 -13.41 -12.51
N PHE A 7 3.78 -13.80 -11.93
CA PHE A 7 4.34 -13.16 -10.74
C PHE A 7 4.71 -11.69 -10.99
N ALA A 8 5.33 -11.36 -12.12
CA ALA A 8 5.62 -9.97 -12.47
C ALA A 8 4.34 -9.12 -12.62
N VAL A 9 3.31 -9.66 -13.27
CA VAL A 9 2.00 -8.99 -13.38
C VAL A 9 1.38 -8.80 -11.98
N ALA A 10 1.45 -9.82 -11.13
CA ALA A 10 0.93 -9.77 -9.77
C ALA A 10 1.60 -8.67 -8.93
N LEU A 11 2.93 -8.50 -9.04
CA LEU A 11 3.66 -7.41 -8.39
C LEU A 11 3.25 -6.03 -8.91
N THR A 12 3.07 -5.88 -10.22
CA THR A 12 2.56 -4.63 -10.80
C THR A 12 1.15 -4.32 -10.31
N CYS A 13 0.26 -5.31 -10.26
CA CYS A 13 -1.08 -5.14 -9.69
C CYS A 13 -1.01 -4.74 -8.21
N THR A 14 -0.13 -5.37 -7.43
CA THR A 14 0.11 -5.05 -6.00
C THR A 14 0.51 -3.58 -5.82
N SER A 15 1.33 -3.02 -6.71
CA SER A 15 1.79 -1.63 -6.63
C SER A 15 0.68 -0.58 -6.81
N SER A 16 -0.47 -0.93 -7.37
CA SER A 16 -1.53 0.03 -7.76
C SER A 16 -2.03 0.90 -6.59
N LEU A 17 -2.23 0.31 -5.41
CA LEU A 17 -2.69 1.03 -4.21
C LEU A 17 -1.65 2.05 -3.71
N PHE A 18 -0.36 1.83 -3.93
CA PHE A 18 0.70 2.72 -3.47
C PHE A 18 0.75 4.04 -4.24
N PHE A 19 0.24 4.05 -5.48
CA PHE A 19 0.12 5.26 -6.30
C PHE A 19 -1.17 6.04 -6.05
N TYR A 20 -2.06 5.55 -5.19
CA TYR A 20 -3.34 6.21 -4.88
C TYR A 20 -3.18 7.72 -4.56
N PRO A 21 -2.23 8.16 -3.72
CA PRO A 21 -2.09 9.59 -3.39
C PRO A 21 -1.65 10.45 -4.58
N TRP A 22 -0.92 9.88 -5.55
CA TRP A 22 -0.59 10.58 -6.79
C TRP A 22 -1.80 10.65 -7.72
N VAL A 23 -2.52 9.55 -7.89
CA VAL A 23 -3.70 9.49 -8.76
C VAL A 23 -4.79 10.43 -8.24
N ILE A 24 -5.01 10.48 -6.91
CA ILE A 24 -6.01 11.40 -6.34
C ILE A 24 -5.61 12.87 -6.55
N SER A 25 -4.34 13.20 -6.36
CA SER A 25 -3.83 14.57 -6.56
C SER A 25 -3.95 15.00 -8.02
N ALA A 26 -3.64 14.10 -8.96
CA ALA A 26 -3.78 14.36 -10.39
C ALA A 26 -5.25 14.52 -10.81
N LEU A 27 -6.15 13.65 -10.33
CA LEU A 27 -7.58 13.74 -10.65
C LEU A 27 -8.22 14.98 -10.06
N MET A 28 -7.85 15.38 -8.85
CA MET A 28 -8.33 16.62 -8.23
C MET A 28 -7.90 17.87 -8.99
N ALA A 29 -6.76 17.83 -9.70
CA ALA A 29 -6.30 18.95 -10.50
C ALA A 29 -7.09 19.12 -11.81
N VAL A 30 -7.72 18.06 -12.33
CA VAL A 30 -8.34 18.05 -13.67
C VAL A 30 -9.86 17.92 -13.61
N THR A 31 -10.42 17.34 -12.55
CA THR A 31 -11.84 17.00 -12.48
C THR A 31 -12.56 17.75 -11.35
N PRO A 32 -13.82 18.17 -11.56
CA PRO A 32 -14.64 18.80 -10.52
C PRO A 32 -15.25 17.77 -9.54
N VAL A 33 -14.76 16.52 -9.56
CA VAL A 33 -15.28 15.47 -8.68
C VAL A 33 -14.93 15.81 -7.24
N SER A 34 -15.91 15.68 -6.35
CA SER A 34 -15.68 15.90 -4.92
C SER A 34 -14.51 15.05 -4.42
N SER A 35 -13.54 15.70 -3.79
CA SER A 35 -12.40 15.04 -3.12
C SER A 35 -12.88 13.95 -2.16
N ALA A 36 -14.09 14.10 -1.62
CA ALA A 36 -14.66 13.13 -0.71
C ALA A 36 -15.13 11.83 -1.37
N VAL A 37 -15.47 11.86 -2.66
CA VAL A 37 -15.80 10.66 -3.42
C VAL A 37 -14.51 9.97 -3.87
N LEU A 38 -13.56 10.75 -4.41
CA LEU A 38 -12.27 10.23 -4.84
C LEU A 38 -11.50 9.58 -3.69
N GLY A 39 -11.57 10.16 -2.48
CA GLY A 39 -10.89 9.66 -1.28
C GLY A 39 -11.38 8.30 -0.79
N VAL A 40 -12.54 7.82 -1.25
CA VAL A 40 -13.13 6.54 -0.83
C VAL A 40 -13.19 5.55 -1.98
N VAL A 41 -13.64 5.99 -3.15
CA VAL A 41 -13.82 5.12 -4.32
C VAL A 41 -12.47 4.69 -4.89
N LEU A 42 -11.48 5.58 -4.90
CA LEU A 42 -10.19 5.27 -5.52
C LEU A 42 -9.36 4.27 -4.71
N PRO A 43 -9.25 4.36 -3.36
CA PRO A 43 -8.67 3.29 -2.55
C PRO A 43 -9.43 1.97 -2.66
N LEU A 44 -10.76 2.00 -2.83
CA LEU A 44 -11.54 0.79 -3.03
C LEU A 44 -11.16 0.07 -4.32
N LEU A 45 -11.10 0.80 -5.44
CA LEU A 45 -10.75 0.26 -6.75
C LEU A 45 -9.29 -0.20 -6.82
N LEU A 46 -8.34 0.68 -6.49
CA LEU A 46 -6.91 0.37 -6.51
C LEU A 46 -6.57 -0.68 -5.45
N GLY A 47 -7.20 -0.62 -4.28
CA GLY A 47 -7.05 -1.62 -3.23
C GLY A 47 -7.54 -3.00 -3.67
N SER A 48 -8.64 -3.09 -4.41
CA SER A 48 -9.14 -4.38 -4.93
C SER A 48 -8.17 -5.00 -5.95
N VAL A 49 -7.62 -4.18 -6.86
CA VAL A 49 -6.59 -4.61 -7.82
C VAL A 49 -5.31 -5.04 -7.09
N SER A 50 -4.89 -4.27 -6.09
CA SER A 50 -3.73 -4.57 -5.25
C SER A 50 -3.93 -5.85 -4.42
N LEU A 51 -5.14 -6.07 -3.91
CA LEU A 51 -5.50 -7.27 -3.15
C LEU A 51 -5.39 -8.52 -4.03
N ALA A 52 -6.01 -8.49 -5.22
CA ALA A 52 -5.92 -9.58 -6.19
C ALA A 52 -4.46 -9.82 -6.62
N GLY A 53 -3.69 -8.76 -6.87
CA GLY A 53 -2.26 -8.84 -7.15
C GLY A 53 -1.47 -9.51 -6.03
N THR A 54 -1.73 -9.13 -4.79
CA THR A 54 -1.03 -9.70 -3.61
C THR A 54 -1.39 -11.16 -3.42
N MET A 55 -2.66 -11.55 -3.59
CA MET A 55 -3.09 -12.96 -3.53
C MET A 55 -2.39 -13.81 -4.59
N LEU A 56 -2.31 -13.31 -5.83
CA LEU A 56 -1.61 -13.99 -6.91
C LEU A 56 -0.11 -14.09 -6.62
N ALA A 57 0.52 -13.02 -6.14
CA ALA A 57 1.94 -13.02 -5.81
C ALA A 57 2.26 -14.02 -4.69
N LEU A 58 1.42 -14.07 -3.65
CA LEU A 58 1.56 -15.01 -2.54
C LEU A 58 1.35 -16.47 -2.95
N ASN A 59 0.50 -16.75 -3.94
CA ASN A 59 0.34 -18.10 -4.49
C ASN A 59 1.60 -18.59 -5.22
N CYS A 60 2.43 -17.68 -5.74
CA CYS A 60 3.71 -18.03 -6.36
C CYS A 60 4.86 -18.16 -5.35
N VAL A 61 4.67 -17.77 -4.08
CA VAL A 61 5.70 -17.91 -3.04
C VAL A 61 5.50 -19.23 -2.31
N GLU A 62 6.50 -20.11 -2.42
CA GLU A 62 6.47 -21.43 -1.79
C GLU A 62 6.99 -21.42 -0.34
N GLY A 63 6.47 -22.34 0.47
CA GLY A 63 6.96 -22.64 1.80
C GLY A 63 6.64 -21.61 2.89
N ARG A 64 7.40 -21.64 3.99
CA ARG A 64 7.15 -20.81 5.18
C ARG A 64 7.31 -19.30 4.95
N ARG A 65 7.98 -18.89 3.86
CA ARG A 65 8.16 -17.47 3.53
C ARG A 65 6.84 -16.80 3.16
N ARG A 66 5.87 -17.55 2.64
CA ARG A 66 4.52 -17.05 2.29
C ARG A 66 3.83 -16.33 3.46
N TYR A 67 4.06 -16.76 4.70
CA TYR A 67 3.46 -16.14 5.90
C TYR A 67 3.95 -14.70 6.13
N LEU A 68 5.14 -14.34 5.64
CA LEU A 68 5.67 -12.98 5.77
C LEU A 68 4.95 -11.97 4.87
N GLY A 69 4.31 -12.41 3.79
CA GLY A 69 3.51 -11.53 2.92
C GLY A 69 2.04 -11.44 3.31
N LEU A 70 1.55 -12.26 4.26
CA LEU A 70 0.17 -12.20 4.76
C LEU A 70 -0.18 -10.86 5.43
N PRO A 71 0.71 -10.21 6.23
CA PRO A 71 0.42 -8.89 6.78
C PRO A 71 0.04 -7.87 5.71
N LEU A 72 0.71 -7.89 4.55
CA LEU A 72 0.40 -6.98 3.45
C LEU A 72 -0.99 -7.26 2.87
N LEU A 73 -1.30 -8.53 2.65
CA LEU A 73 -2.63 -8.95 2.18
C LEU A 73 -3.73 -8.51 3.14
N LEU A 74 -3.52 -8.69 4.45
CA LEU A 74 -4.47 -8.30 5.48
C LEU A 74 -4.66 -6.79 5.52
N VAL A 75 -3.57 -6.01 5.48
CA VAL A 75 -3.61 -4.54 5.49
C VAL A 75 -4.36 -4.00 4.26
N ILE A 76 -4.06 -4.51 3.06
CA ILE A 76 -4.79 -4.11 1.85
C ILE A 76 -6.27 -4.49 1.97
N GLY A 77 -6.59 -5.69 2.47
CA GLY A 77 -7.95 -6.13 2.71
C GLY A 77 -8.72 -5.22 3.68
N LEU A 78 -8.07 -4.77 4.76
CA LEU A 78 -8.65 -3.81 5.71
C LEU A 78 -8.90 -2.46 5.06
N ILE A 79 -7.99 -1.97 4.20
CA ILE A 79 -8.20 -0.72 3.46
C ILE A 79 -9.41 -0.83 2.53
N VAL A 80 -9.54 -1.94 1.79
CA VAL A 80 -10.68 -2.21 0.91
C VAL A 80 -11.98 -2.27 1.70
N ALA A 81 -12.02 -3.04 2.78
CA ALA A 81 -13.21 -3.17 3.63
C ALA A 81 -13.61 -1.85 4.29
N ALA A 82 -12.64 -1.12 4.85
CA ALA A 82 -12.88 0.18 5.47
C ALA A 82 -13.36 1.22 4.43
N SER A 83 -12.79 1.20 3.22
CA SER A 83 -13.22 2.08 2.14
C SER A 83 -14.63 1.75 1.68
N PHE A 84 -14.97 0.46 1.52
CA PHE A 84 -16.33 0.02 1.18
C PHE A 84 -17.37 0.47 2.21
N LEU A 85 -17.08 0.27 3.51
CA LEU A 85 -17.96 0.70 4.60
C LEU A 85 -18.07 2.22 4.72
N SER A 86 -17.09 2.96 4.19
CA SER A 86 -17.08 4.43 4.22
C SER A 86 -17.80 5.08 3.05
N VAL A 87 -18.19 4.33 2.01
CA VAL A 87 -18.97 4.85 0.86
C VAL A 87 -20.22 5.63 1.29
N PRO A 88 -21.09 5.12 2.19
CA PRO A 88 -22.27 5.88 2.63
C PRO A 88 -21.93 7.08 3.53
N LEU A 89 -20.74 7.13 4.13
CA LEU A 89 -20.34 8.14 5.11
C LEU A 89 -19.53 9.29 4.50
N GLY A 90 -18.84 9.05 3.39
CA GLY A 90 -17.97 9.99 2.70
C GLY A 90 -16.60 10.19 3.39
N PHE A 91 -15.60 10.63 2.62
CA PHE A 91 -14.22 10.81 3.08
C PHE A 91 -14.04 11.81 4.23
N SER A 92 -14.86 12.87 4.29
CA SER A 92 -14.70 13.90 5.32
C SER A 92 -14.88 13.34 6.73
N ARG A 93 -15.75 12.33 6.90
CA ARG A 93 -15.88 11.59 8.16
C ARG A 93 -14.75 10.60 8.40
N LEU A 94 -14.09 10.15 7.33
CA LEU A 94 -13.00 9.19 7.36
C LEU A 94 -11.69 9.79 7.90
N ILE A 95 -11.47 11.09 7.69
CA ILE A 95 -10.29 11.80 8.18
C ILE A 95 -10.59 12.66 9.42
N GLY A 96 -11.79 13.24 9.51
CA GLY A 96 -12.12 14.25 10.51
C GLY A 96 -12.98 13.80 11.68
N ALA A 97 -13.60 12.61 11.62
CA ALA A 97 -14.48 12.15 12.70
C ALA A 97 -13.76 11.16 13.63
N PRO A 98 -13.95 11.28 14.95
CA PRO A 98 -13.54 10.22 15.87
C PRO A 98 -14.37 8.96 15.59
N GLY A 99 -13.71 7.80 15.57
CA GLY A 99 -14.39 6.53 15.36
C GLY A 99 -13.45 5.39 14.97
N LEU A 100 -13.94 4.16 15.18
CA LEU A 100 -13.19 2.95 14.87
C LEU A 100 -12.86 2.85 13.38
N LEU A 101 -13.80 3.20 12.50
CA LEU A 101 -13.63 3.08 11.05
C LEU A 101 -12.53 4.01 10.49
N PRO A 102 -12.54 5.34 10.78
CA PRO A 102 -11.41 6.25 10.52
C PRO A 102 -10.07 5.74 11.03
N ALA A 103 -10.05 5.26 12.28
CA ALA A 103 -8.84 4.76 12.91
C ALA A 103 -8.31 3.50 12.20
N VAL A 104 -9.17 2.52 11.92
CA VAL A 104 -8.80 1.30 11.18
C VAL A 104 -8.27 1.64 9.80
N TRP A 105 -8.90 2.55 9.07
CA TRP A 105 -8.43 2.96 7.75
C TRP A 105 -7.06 3.64 7.83
N MET A 106 -6.88 4.59 8.75
CA MET A 106 -5.61 5.33 8.90
C MET A 106 -4.47 4.44 9.39
N VAL A 107 -4.72 3.58 10.39
CA VAL A 107 -3.73 2.62 10.88
C VAL A 107 -3.36 1.64 9.77
N SER A 108 -4.35 1.12 9.02
CA SER A 108 -4.06 0.23 7.88
C SER A 108 -3.21 0.94 6.82
N PHE A 109 -3.52 2.21 6.53
CA PHE A 109 -2.73 3.02 5.60
C PHE A 109 -1.27 3.17 6.05
N LEU A 110 -1.02 3.46 7.34
CA LEU A 110 0.33 3.56 7.90
C LEU A 110 1.05 2.20 7.95
N LEU A 111 0.30 1.10 8.09
CA LEU A 111 0.84 -0.26 8.09
C LEU A 111 1.22 -0.77 6.69
N LEU A 112 0.90 -0.06 5.60
CA LEU A 112 1.31 -0.45 4.24
C LEU A 112 2.83 -0.54 4.10
N ALA A 113 3.57 0.40 4.67
CA ALA A 113 5.03 0.39 4.59
C ALA A 113 5.67 -0.80 5.32
N PRO A 114 5.40 -1.03 6.63
CA PRO A 114 5.99 -2.16 7.35
C PRO A 114 5.56 -3.50 6.76
N SER A 115 4.30 -3.63 6.35
CA SER A 115 3.82 -4.86 5.72
C SER A 115 4.46 -5.11 4.34
N SER A 116 4.75 -4.06 3.57
CA SER A 116 5.50 -4.19 2.31
C SER A 116 6.95 -4.62 2.53
N SER A 117 7.61 -4.11 3.58
CA SER A 117 8.97 -4.55 3.92
C SER A 117 9.00 -6.05 4.22
N LEU A 118 8.04 -6.56 5.02
CA LEU A 118 7.88 -7.99 5.28
C LEU A 118 7.56 -8.78 4.00
N PHE A 119 6.71 -8.23 3.13
CA PHE A 119 6.42 -8.85 1.85
C PHE A 119 7.67 -8.97 0.98
N PHE A 120 8.52 -7.95 0.91
CA PHE A 120 9.78 -8.05 0.17
C PHE A 120 10.70 -9.13 0.74
N LEU A 121 10.75 -9.29 2.07
CA LEU A 121 11.48 -10.39 2.71
C LEU A 121 10.88 -11.78 2.42
N SER A 122 9.59 -11.84 2.07
CA SER A 122 8.94 -13.09 1.67
C SER A 122 9.38 -13.57 0.28
N LEU A 123 9.85 -12.65 -0.57
CA LEU A 123 10.27 -12.97 -1.92
C LEU A 123 11.58 -13.77 -1.89
N PRO A 124 11.80 -14.69 -2.84
CA PRO A 124 13.08 -15.36 -2.95
C PRO A 124 14.17 -14.32 -3.16
N GLU A 125 15.28 -14.43 -2.42
CA GLU A 125 16.45 -13.52 -2.46
C GLU A 125 17.25 -13.67 -3.76
N ARG A 126 16.58 -13.74 -4.90
CA ARG A 126 17.21 -13.93 -6.20
C ARG A 126 17.87 -12.65 -6.70
N THR A 127 17.48 -11.48 -6.21
CA THR A 127 17.99 -10.20 -6.74
C THR A 127 18.42 -9.22 -5.65
N ALA A 128 19.50 -8.48 -5.91
CA ALA A 128 19.90 -7.33 -5.09
C ALA A 128 18.77 -6.28 -4.98
N ALA A 129 17.87 -6.23 -5.97
CA ALA A 129 16.70 -5.35 -5.97
C ALA A 129 15.74 -5.64 -4.81
N VAL A 130 15.48 -6.91 -4.48
CA VAL A 130 14.60 -7.28 -3.36
C VAL A 130 15.20 -6.80 -2.02
N ARG A 131 16.50 -6.97 -1.81
CA ARG A 131 17.19 -6.50 -0.60
C ARG A 131 17.19 -4.98 -0.48
N THR A 132 17.47 -4.26 -1.57
CA THR A 132 17.41 -2.80 -1.57
C THR A 132 15.98 -2.31 -1.31
N ALA A 133 14.98 -2.97 -1.92
CA ALA A 133 13.58 -2.64 -1.71
C ALA A 133 13.14 -2.85 -0.25
N SER A 134 13.54 -3.96 0.39
CA SER A 134 13.20 -4.23 1.79
C SER A 134 13.80 -3.19 2.74
N VAL A 135 15.03 -2.74 2.48
CA VAL A 135 15.72 -1.69 3.26
C VAL A 135 15.00 -0.34 3.11
N ILE A 136 14.72 0.08 1.87
CA ILE A 136 14.04 1.37 1.62
C ILE A 136 12.63 1.35 2.23
N ALA A 137 11.87 0.27 2.02
CA ALA A 137 10.57 0.10 2.66
C ALA A 137 10.68 0.11 4.20
N GLY A 138 11.74 -0.47 4.77
CA GLY A 138 12.04 -0.41 6.19
C GLY A 138 12.25 1.02 6.70
N VAL A 139 13.00 1.85 5.98
CA VAL A 139 13.19 3.28 6.33
C VAL A 139 11.85 4.04 6.28
N VAL A 140 11.05 3.83 5.22
CA VAL A 140 9.72 4.43 5.12
C VAL A 140 8.80 3.92 6.25
N SER A 141 8.98 2.69 6.71
CA SER A 141 8.23 2.11 7.83
C SER A 141 8.55 2.80 9.16
N LEU A 142 9.81 3.16 9.41
CA LEU A 142 10.16 3.93 10.61
C LEU A 142 9.42 5.27 10.65
N PHE A 143 9.33 5.94 9.50
CA PHE A 143 8.56 7.18 9.39
C PHE A 143 7.06 6.95 9.63
N ALA A 144 6.48 5.89 9.06
CA ALA A 144 5.08 5.53 9.28
C ALA A 144 4.77 5.20 10.76
N LEU A 145 5.68 4.49 11.44
CA LEU A 145 5.56 4.18 12.86
C LEU A 145 5.69 5.43 13.74
N LEU A 146 6.57 6.38 13.37
CA LEU A 146 6.65 7.67 14.05
C LEU A 146 5.33 8.44 13.92
N ILE A 147 4.73 8.47 12.73
CA ILE A 147 3.41 9.08 12.52
C ILE A 147 2.35 8.39 13.37
N LEU A 148 2.34 7.06 13.41
CA LEU A 148 1.40 6.28 14.22
C LEU A 148 1.56 6.58 15.72
N LEU A 149 2.79 6.74 16.20
CA LEU A 149 3.08 7.11 17.59
C LEU A 149 2.58 8.53 17.92
N LEU A 150 2.68 9.46 16.98
CA LEU A 150 2.22 10.85 17.15
C LEU A 150 0.70 10.96 17.07
N ILE A 151 0.06 10.28 16.12
CA ILE A 151 -1.39 10.37 15.85
C ILE A 151 -2.21 9.45 16.76
N GLY A 152 -1.64 8.31 17.17
CA GLY A 152 -2.32 7.28 17.97
C GLY A 152 -3.01 7.79 19.23
N PRO A 153 -2.32 8.56 20.10
CA PRO A 153 -2.93 9.15 21.29
C PRO A 153 -4.13 10.06 20.96
N SER A 154 -3.99 10.93 19.95
CA SER A 154 -5.07 11.82 19.52
C SER A 154 -6.27 11.04 18.97
N MET A 155 -6.06 9.94 18.23
CA MET A 155 -7.18 9.09 17.77
C MET A 155 -7.90 8.40 18.93
N LEU A 156 -7.17 7.93 19.94
CA LEU A 156 -7.74 7.27 21.12
C LEU A 156 -8.48 8.25 22.02
N ALA A 157 -7.99 9.49 22.12
CA ALA A 157 -8.63 10.58 22.86
C ALA A 157 -9.81 11.22 22.10
N GLY A 158 -10.01 10.87 20.82
CA GLY A 158 -11.02 11.49 19.96
C GLY A 158 -10.72 12.94 19.59
N GLU A 159 -9.45 13.33 19.66
CA GLU A 159 -8.97 14.67 19.33
C GLU A 159 -8.74 14.85 17.83
N SER A 160 -8.72 16.11 17.39
CA SER A 160 -8.45 16.46 15.99
C SER A 160 -7.00 16.14 15.61
N ILE A 161 -6.82 15.34 14.56
CA ILE A 161 -5.51 14.99 13.99
C ILE A 161 -5.00 16.03 12.98
N LEU A 162 -5.73 17.13 12.78
CA LEU A 162 -5.42 18.15 11.78
C LEU A 162 -3.99 18.70 11.85
N PRO A 163 -3.37 18.90 13.03
CA PRO A 163 -1.98 19.37 13.11
C PRO A 163 -0.95 18.39 12.53
N LEU A 164 -1.29 17.10 12.48
CA LEU A 164 -0.39 16.01 12.04
C LEU A 164 -0.68 15.54 10.62
N ILE A 165 -1.70 16.11 9.96
CA ILE A 165 -2.11 15.71 8.61
C ILE A 165 -1.00 15.94 7.56
N GLY A 166 -0.13 16.92 7.79
CA GLY A 166 1.01 17.19 6.91
C GLY A 166 2.00 16.03 6.85
N PHE A 167 2.25 15.36 7.99
CA PHE A 167 3.12 14.18 8.01
C PHE A 167 2.49 12.99 7.30
N LEU A 168 1.19 12.78 7.50
CA LEU A 168 0.42 11.75 6.80
C LEU A 168 0.42 12.01 5.28
N TRP A 169 0.28 13.27 4.87
CA TRP A 169 0.37 13.67 3.47
C TRP A 169 1.76 13.42 2.88
N LEU A 170 2.82 13.78 3.60
CA LEU A 170 4.20 13.52 3.17
C LEU A 170 4.46 12.01 3.00
N TYR A 171 3.99 11.20 3.96
CA TYR A 171 4.03 9.75 3.86
C TYR A 171 3.27 9.23 2.64
N GLY A 172 2.06 9.72 2.41
CA GLY A 172 1.23 9.33 1.27
C GLY A 172 1.83 9.74 -0.08
N VAL A 173 2.31 10.97 -0.23
CA VAL A 173 2.77 11.51 -1.51
C VAL A 173 4.21 11.10 -1.84
N ILE A 174 5.05 10.82 -0.85
CA ILE A 174 6.45 10.44 -1.10
C ILE A 174 6.69 8.97 -0.73
N GLY A 175 6.38 8.59 0.51
CA GLY A 175 6.71 7.27 1.04
C GLY A 175 6.05 6.13 0.28
N LEU A 176 4.73 6.17 0.10
CA LEU A 176 4.00 5.11 -0.58
C LEU A 176 4.40 4.95 -2.06
N PRO A 177 4.46 6.01 -2.89
CA PRO A 177 4.89 5.89 -4.29
C PRO A 177 6.29 5.30 -4.45
N ILE A 178 7.24 5.62 -3.55
CA ILE A 178 8.56 4.97 -3.55
C ILE A 178 8.42 3.46 -3.41
N ILE A 179 7.59 2.97 -2.49
CA ILE A 179 7.31 1.54 -2.32
C ILE A 179 6.65 0.96 -3.58
N GLY A 180 5.68 1.66 -4.16
CA GLY A 180 5.04 1.26 -5.42
C GLY A 180 6.05 1.10 -6.57
N ILE A 181 7.00 2.02 -6.70
CA ILE A 181 8.08 1.95 -7.70
C ILE A 181 8.97 0.73 -7.45
N LEU A 182 9.29 0.42 -6.19
CA LEU A 182 10.09 -0.76 -5.84
C LEU A 182 9.42 -2.08 -6.27
N PHE A 183 8.11 -2.20 -6.09
CA PHE A 183 7.33 -3.34 -6.62
C PHE A 183 7.48 -3.47 -8.15
N ILE A 184 7.41 -2.35 -8.88
CA ILE A 184 7.57 -2.34 -10.34
C ILE A 184 9.00 -2.71 -10.74
N ILE A 185 10.02 -2.19 -10.05
CA ILE A 185 11.43 -2.52 -10.34
C ILE A 185 11.67 -4.02 -10.17
N ILE A 186 11.18 -4.62 -9.08
CA ILE A 186 11.29 -6.07 -8.86
C ILE A 186 10.57 -6.83 -9.99
N ALA A 187 9.37 -6.41 -10.39
CA ALA A 187 8.63 -7.03 -11.49
C ALA A 187 9.40 -6.99 -12.82
N VAL A 188 10.08 -5.88 -13.12
CA VAL A 188 10.91 -5.73 -14.32
C VAL A 188 12.17 -6.60 -14.23
N CYS A 189 12.83 -6.65 -13.08
CA CYS A 189 14.00 -7.51 -12.86
C CYS A 189 13.66 -8.99 -13.08
N VAL A 190 12.55 -9.48 -12.52
CA VAL A 190 12.09 -10.87 -12.70
C VAL A 190 11.79 -11.17 -14.17
N ARG A 191 11.23 -10.22 -14.93
CA ARG A 191 11.03 -10.40 -16.37
C ARG A 191 12.33 -10.48 -17.15
N LYS A 192 13.33 -9.67 -16.78
CA LYS A 192 14.61 -9.59 -17.50
C LYS A 192 15.45 -10.87 -17.33
N GLU A 193 15.48 -11.46 -16.14
CA GLU A 193 16.23 -12.69 -15.87
C GLU A 193 15.81 -13.82 -16.82
N ARG A 194 14.51 -13.93 -17.09
CA ARG A 194 13.99 -14.90 -18.07
C ARG A 194 14.50 -14.67 -19.48
N SER A 195 14.56 -13.42 -19.94
CA SER A 195 15.01 -13.10 -21.30
C SER A 195 16.51 -13.36 -21.50
N GLY A 196 17.30 -13.43 -20.42
CA GLY A 196 18.71 -13.78 -20.48
C GLY A 196 19.00 -15.29 -20.47
N GLU A 197 18.04 -16.13 -20.07
CA GLU A 197 18.17 -17.60 -20.09
C GLU A 197 17.74 -18.22 -21.44
N GLU A 198 17.11 -17.45 -22.32
CA GLU A 198 16.64 -17.89 -23.66
C GLU A 198 17.63 -17.55 -24.81
N GLY A 199 18.86 -17.10 -24.50
CA GLY A 199 19.90 -16.75 -25.50
C GLY A 199 21.24 -17.40 -25.21
#